data_AF-A0A937IKW9-F1
#
_entry.id   AF-A0A937IKW9-F1
#
_cell.length_a   1.000
_cell.length_b   1.000
_cell.length_c   1.000
_cell.angle_alpha   90.00
_cell.angle_beta   90.00
_cell.angle_gamma   90.00
#
_symmetry.space_group_name_H-M   'P 1'
#
loop_
_entity.id
_entity.type
_entity.pdbx_description
1 polymer ?
#
loop_
_entity_poly.entity_id
_entity_poly.type
_entity_poly.pdbx_seq_one_letter_code
_entity_poly.pdbx_strand_id
1 'polypeptide(L)'
;GHAYRDLEWEKIVLDLTREMGIGAQFGGKYFCHDVRVIRLPRHGASLPIGIGVSCSADRQVLGKINRDGIFLEKLETNPSQFLPDINFNDVSEDIINIDLNQPMKNILEQLDKYEVKTRVSLTGPLIVARDIAHAKLLERLNKKGSLPDYIKNHPVYYAGPAKTPEGMASGSFGPTTAGRMDAYVDKFQENNGSMIMLAKGNRSKQVTDACKKHGGFYLGTIGGTAAKVALDCIKKIEVLEFSELGMEAVWKIEVEDFPAFIVIDNKGNDFFKN
;
A
#
# COMPACT_ATOMS: atom_id res chain seq x y z
N GLY A 1 22.13 35.80 3.88
CA GLY A 1 21.63 35.23 2.63
C GLY A 1 20.16 34.96 2.77
N HIS A 2 19.37 35.11 1.70
CA HIS A 2 17.93 34.84 1.71
C HIS A 2 17.64 33.46 1.10
N ALA A 3 16.48 32.91 1.43
CA ALA A 3 15.99 31.68 0.79
C ALA A 3 15.69 31.95 -0.69
N TYR A 4 15.98 30.98 -1.57
CA TYR A 4 15.56 31.05 -2.97
C TYR A 4 15.16 29.67 -3.50
N ARG A 5 14.32 29.66 -4.54
CA ARG A 5 13.91 28.46 -5.27
C ARG A 5 14.88 28.19 -6.40
N ASP A 6 15.45 26.99 -6.43
CA ASP A 6 16.51 26.61 -7.37
C ASP A 6 15.94 25.76 -8.52
N LEU A 7 15.61 26.43 -9.64
CA LEU A 7 14.94 25.79 -10.79
C LEU A 7 15.86 24.82 -11.54
N GLU A 8 17.17 25.04 -11.50
CA GLU A 8 18.14 24.14 -12.11
C GLU A 8 18.15 22.81 -11.38
N TRP A 9 18.26 22.86 -10.05
CA TRP A 9 18.23 21.65 -9.21
C TRP A 9 16.88 20.95 -9.24
N GLU A 10 15.76 21.66 -9.38
CA GLU A 10 14.45 21.03 -9.59
C GLU A 10 14.44 20.16 -10.85
N LYS A 11 14.98 20.66 -11.96
CA LYS A 11 15.06 19.90 -13.22
C LYS A 11 15.97 18.68 -13.07
N ILE A 12 17.16 18.86 -12.49
CA ILE A 12 18.12 17.77 -12.28
C ILE A 12 17.49 16.65 -11.46
N VAL A 13 16.87 16.99 -10.32
CA VAL A 13 16.26 15.99 -9.44
C VAL A 13 15.06 15.32 -10.12
N LEU A 14 14.24 16.06 -10.87
CA LEU A 14 13.12 15.47 -11.60
C LEU A 14 13.59 14.49 -12.68
N ASP A 15 14.64 14.83 -13.45
CA ASP A 15 15.18 13.94 -14.47
C ASP A 15 15.81 12.69 -13.84
N LEU A 16 16.53 12.83 -12.72
CA LEU A 16 17.00 11.68 -11.93
C LEU A 16 15.83 10.75 -11.54
N THR A 17 14.73 11.29 -11.01
CA THR A 17 13.59 10.47 -10.58
C THR A 17 12.93 9.68 -11.71
N ARG A 18 13.01 10.20 -12.95
CA ARG A 18 12.46 9.55 -14.15
C ARG A 18 13.32 8.41 -14.66
N GLU A 19 14.62 8.45 -14.37
CA GLU A 19 15.59 7.43 -14.76
C GLU A 19 15.68 6.28 -13.75
N MET A 20 15.14 6.44 -12.54
CA MET A 20 15.18 5.40 -11.48
C MET A 20 14.41 4.13 -11.84
N GLY A 21 13.49 4.18 -12.80
CA GLY A 21 12.67 3.03 -13.21
C GLY A 21 11.60 2.59 -12.20
N ILE A 22 11.50 3.23 -11.03
CA ILE A 22 10.49 2.93 -9.99
C ILE A 22 9.08 3.30 -10.46
N GLY A 23 8.96 4.43 -11.16
CA GLY A 23 7.71 4.93 -11.72
C GLY A 23 6.57 5.12 -10.72
N ALA A 24 5.34 5.02 -11.22
CA ALA A 24 4.13 5.19 -10.42
C ALA A 24 3.81 3.89 -9.68
N GLN A 25 4.54 3.63 -8.60
CA GLN A 25 4.44 2.45 -7.72
C GLN A 25 4.94 1.13 -8.30
N PHE A 26 4.62 0.80 -9.56
CA PHE A 26 4.93 -0.50 -10.19
C PHE A 26 5.73 -0.35 -11.48
N GLY A 27 6.86 0.36 -11.40
CA GLY A 27 7.77 0.54 -12.53
C GLY A 27 7.40 1.72 -13.44
N GLY A 28 8.39 2.21 -14.18
CA GLY A 28 8.22 3.23 -15.22
C GLY A 28 8.78 4.61 -14.86
N LYS A 29 8.20 5.66 -15.45
CA LYS A 29 8.77 7.02 -15.45
C LYS A 29 8.28 7.92 -14.30
N TYR A 30 7.02 7.79 -13.89
CA TYR A 30 6.34 8.79 -13.07
C TYR A 30 6.52 8.56 -11.56
N PHE A 31 7.77 8.61 -11.09
CA PHE A 31 8.05 8.55 -9.65
C PHE A 31 7.68 9.87 -8.95
N CYS A 32 7.98 11.01 -9.59
CA CYS A 32 7.58 12.33 -9.14
C CYS A 32 6.71 13.02 -10.20
N HIS A 33 5.65 13.72 -9.77
CA HIS A 33 4.92 14.64 -10.64
C HIS A 33 5.79 15.84 -11.02
N ASP A 34 6.40 16.45 -10.00
CA ASP A 34 7.37 17.52 -10.10
C ASP A 34 8.30 17.54 -8.88
N VAL A 35 9.22 18.51 -8.83
CA VAL A 35 10.15 18.69 -7.71
C VAL A 35 10.18 20.17 -7.30
N ARG A 36 10.39 20.44 -6.02
CA ARG A 36 10.69 21.78 -5.48
C ARG A 36 12.00 21.75 -4.70
N VAL A 37 12.92 22.66 -5.01
CA VAL A 37 14.22 22.78 -4.32
C VAL A 37 14.37 24.19 -3.75
N ILE A 38 14.54 24.28 -2.43
CA ILE A 38 14.73 25.55 -1.72
C ILE A 38 16.12 25.59 -1.11
N ARG A 39 16.93 26.57 -1.53
CA ARG A 39 18.25 26.82 -0.95
C ARG A 39 18.14 27.84 0.17
N LEU A 40 18.63 27.46 1.35
CA LEU A 40 18.63 28.30 2.55
C LEU A 40 20.05 28.78 2.92
N PRO A 41 20.20 29.96 3.56
CA PRO A 41 21.44 30.30 4.26
C PRO A 41 21.73 29.28 5.36
N ARG A 42 23.01 29.14 5.72
CA ARG A 42 23.45 28.21 6.77
C ARG A 42 24.62 28.79 7.54
N HIS A 43 24.80 28.35 8.78
CA HIS A 43 26.04 28.56 9.52
C HIS A 43 27.20 27.81 8.82
N GLY A 44 28.43 28.33 8.90
CA GLY A 44 29.59 27.74 8.21
C GLY A 44 29.81 26.26 8.53
N ALA A 45 29.58 25.88 9.78
CA ALA A 45 29.74 24.53 10.32
C ALA A 45 28.49 23.62 10.19
N SER A 46 27.44 24.04 9.48
CA SER A 46 26.19 23.28 9.37
C SER A 46 25.71 23.20 7.93
N LEU A 47 25.12 22.07 7.53
CA LEU A 47 24.47 21.87 6.23
C LEU A 47 23.23 20.96 6.41
N PRO A 48 22.14 21.47 7.00
CA PRO A 48 20.90 20.70 7.09
C PRO A 48 20.30 20.52 5.69
N ILE A 49 19.81 19.30 5.42
CA ILE A 49 19.12 18.93 4.18
C ILE A 49 17.81 18.26 4.57
N GLY A 50 16.70 18.71 4.00
CA GLY A 50 15.38 18.12 4.17
C GLY A 50 14.87 17.60 2.84
N ILE A 51 14.31 16.39 2.85
CA ILE A 51 13.65 15.78 1.69
C ILE A 51 12.28 15.29 2.18
N GLY A 52 11.24 15.62 1.43
CA GLY A 52 9.87 15.25 1.74
C GLY A 52 9.04 15.12 0.48
N VAL A 53 7.88 14.50 0.60
CA VAL A 53 6.95 14.30 -0.52
C VAL A 53 5.54 14.65 -0.06
N SER A 54 4.76 15.23 -0.98
CA SER A 54 3.31 15.10 -0.92
C SER A 54 2.93 13.84 -1.70
N CYS A 55 1.99 13.06 -1.17
CA CYS A 55 1.59 11.78 -1.77
C CYS A 55 0.43 11.98 -2.74
N SER A 56 -0.08 10.90 -3.35
CA SER A 56 -1.28 10.95 -4.20
C SER A 56 -2.51 11.54 -3.51
N ALA A 57 -2.54 11.56 -2.17
CA ALA A 57 -3.50 12.32 -1.39
C ALA A 57 -2.96 13.72 -1.05
N ASP A 58 -2.63 14.49 -2.09
CA ASP A 58 -2.14 15.88 -2.03
C ASP A 58 -3.26 16.80 -1.56
N ARG A 59 -3.16 17.29 -0.32
CA ARG A 59 -4.29 17.88 0.41
C ARG A 59 -3.84 19.08 1.23
N GLN A 60 -3.87 20.24 0.58
CA GLN A 60 -3.68 21.55 1.18
C GLN A 60 -4.76 22.49 0.66
N VAL A 61 -5.14 23.47 1.48
CA VAL A 61 -6.09 24.51 1.11
C VAL A 61 -5.65 25.81 1.79
N LEU A 62 -5.32 26.83 1.01
CA LEU A 62 -5.05 28.16 1.54
C LEU A 62 -6.36 28.83 1.97
N GLY A 63 -6.28 29.65 3.03
CA GLY A 63 -7.38 30.48 3.48
C GLY A 63 -6.88 31.88 3.84
N LYS A 64 -7.74 32.88 3.68
CA LYS A 64 -7.45 34.25 4.14
C LYS A 64 -8.71 34.92 4.66
N ILE A 65 -8.53 35.81 5.63
CA ILE A 65 -9.57 36.70 6.15
C ILE A 65 -9.10 38.12 5.93
N ASN A 66 -9.96 38.97 5.36
CA ASN A 66 -9.69 40.39 5.24
C ASN A 66 -10.99 41.18 5.47
N ARG A 67 -10.96 42.50 5.25
CA ARG A 67 -12.13 43.38 5.39
C ARG A 67 -13.32 42.99 4.50
N ASP A 68 -13.08 42.21 3.45
CA ASP A 68 -14.09 41.80 2.47
C ASP A 68 -14.70 40.42 2.81
N GLY A 69 -14.20 39.72 3.84
CA GLY A 69 -14.78 38.47 4.33
C GLY A 69 -13.78 37.32 4.54
N ILE A 70 -14.30 36.10 4.48
CA ILE A 70 -13.56 34.85 4.64
C ILE A 70 -13.42 34.18 3.27
N PHE A 71 -12.19 33.84 2.89
CA PHE A 71 -11.87 33.27 1.60
C PHE A 71 -11.14 31.95 1.77
N LEU A 72 -11.46 30.99 0.91
CA LEU A 72 -10.83 29.69 0.83
C LEU A 72 -10.36 29.46 -0.61
N GLU A 73 -9.23 28.77 -0.76
CA GLU A 73 -8.72 28.33 -2.06
C GLU A 73 -9.75 27.44 -2.75
N LYS A 74 -10.03 27.76 -4.02
CA LYS A 74 -10.94 26.99 -4.84
C LYS A 74 -10.21 25.77 -5.40
N LEU A 75 -10.62 24.59 -4.97
CA LEU A 75 -10.20 23.32 -5.57
C LEU A 75 -11.04 22.98 -6.81
N GLU A 76 -10.57 22.00 -7.58
CA GLU A 76 -11.35 21.40 -8.66
C GLU A 76 -12.58 20.66 -8.10
N THR A 77 -13.73 20.84 -8.76
CA THR A 77 -15.02 20.23 -8.38
C THR A 77 -15.57 19.26 -9.43
N ASN A 78 -15.04 19.29 -10.64
CA ASN A 78 -15.30 18.37 -11.74
C ASN A 78 -14.00 17.64 -12.14
N PRO A 79 -13.47 16.74 -11.30
CA PRO A 79 -12.23 16.02 -11.62
C PRO A 79 -12.38 15.06 -12.82
N SER A 80 -13.61 14.67 -13.20
CA SER A 80 -13.88 13.81 -14.36
C SER A 80 -13.39 14.39 -15.69
N GLN A 81 -13.21 15.70 -15.79
CA GLN A 81 -12.66 16.32 -17.00
C GLN A 81 -11.19 15.92 -17.29
N PHE A 82 -10.47 15.42 -16.29
CA PHE A 82 -9.11 14.91 -16.44
C PHE A 82 -9.05 13.43 -16.78
N LEU A 83 -10.20 12.74 -16.87
CA LEU A 83 -10.23 11.35 -17.30
C LEU A 83 -9.94 11.30 -18.81
N PRO A 84 -8.89 10.59 -19.24
CA PRO A 84 -8.63 10.37 -20.65
C PRO A 84 -9.67 9.43 -21.27
N ASP A 85 -9.96 9.64 -22.55
CA ASP A 85 -10.72 8.68 -23.37
C ASP A 85 -9.83 7.46 -23.67
N ILE A 86 -9.87 6.47 -22.77
CA ILE A 86 -9.12 5.21 -22.92
C ILE A 86 -10.10 4.09 -23.30
N ASN A 87 -9.75 3.32 -24.32
CA ASN A 87 -10.36 2.03 -24.56
C ASN A 87 -9.74 0.99 -23.61
N PHE A 88 -10.46 0.54 -22.59
CA PHE A 88 -9.96 -0.44 -21.61
C PHE A 88 -9.53 -1.77 -22.25
N ASN A 89 -9.96 -2.06 -23.49
CA ASN A 89 -9.48 -3.21 -24.27
C ASN A 89 -8.01 -3.09 -24.69
N ASP A 90 -7.44 -1.89 -24.72
CA ASP A 90 -6.02 -1.67 -25.08
C ASP A 90 -5.07 -1.93 -23.90
N VAL A 91 -5.61 -2.12 -22.69
CA VAL A 91 -4.86 -2.49 -21.46
C VAL A 91 -5.06 -3.98 -21.16
N SER A 92 -4.93 -4.82 -22.19
CA SER A 92 -4.98 -6.28 -22.02
C SER A 92 -3.61 -6.82 -21.61
N GLU A 93 -3.42 -7.00 -20.31
CA GLU A 93 -2.44 -7.96 -19.79
C GLU A 93 -3.22 -9.11 -19.15
N ASP A 94 -2.73 -10.34 -19.33
CA ASP A 94 -3.27 -11.54 -18.70
C ASP A 94 -3.39 -11.34 -17.18
N ILE A 95 -4.62 -11.08 -16.71
CA ILE A 95 -4.92 -11.00 -15.28
C ILE A 95 -5.13 -12.41 -14.78
N ILE A 96 -4.33 -12.82 -13.79
CA ILE A 96 -4.52 -14.11 -13.14
C ILE A 96 -5.52 -13.96 -12.00
N ASN A 97 -6.65 -14.64 -12.12
CA ASN A 97 -7.64 -14.71 -11.04
C ASN A 97 -7.21 -15.69 -9.96
N ILE A 98 -7.17 -15.23 -8.70
CA ILE A 98 -6.84 -16.02 -7.52
C ILE A 98 -8.07 -16.09 -6.63
N ASP A 99 -8.65 -17.28 -6.52
CA ASP A 99 -9.72 -17.54 -5.56
C ASP A 99 -9.11 -17.77 -4.16
N LEU A 100 -9.56 -16.99 -3.19
CA LEU A 100 -9.13 -17.05 -1.79
C LEU A 100 -10.03 -17.97 -0.94
N ASN A 101 -11.11 -18.50 -1.51
CA ASN A 101 -12.06 -19.42 -0.84
C ASN A 101 -11.56 -20.88 -0.82
N GLN A 102 -10.24 -21.07 -0.72
CA GLN A 102 -9.60 -22.38 -0.71
C GLN A 102 -8.55 -22.46 0.40
N PRO A 103 -8.12 -23.66 0.80
CA PRO A 103 -7.05 -23.81 1.79
C PRO A 103 -5.80 -23.04 1.39
N MET A 104 -5.14 -22.38 2.35
CA MET A 104 -3.92 -21.56 2.15
C MET A 104 -2.87 -22.25 1.26
N LYS A 105 -2.67 -23.57 1.46
CA LYS A 105 -1.75 -24.38 0.66
C LYS A 105 -2.04 -24.30 -0.84
N ASN A 106 -3.31 -24.39 -1.24
CA ASN A 106 -3.70 -24.35 -2.65
C ASN A 106 -3.50 -22.95 -3.25
N ILE A 107 -3.75 -21.89 -2.46
CA ILE A 107 -3.48 -20.50 -2.89
C ILE A 107 -1.98 -20.32 -3.15
N LEU A 108 -1.12 -20.81 -2.24
CA LEU A 108 0.33 -20.77 -2.38
C LEU A 108 0.82 -21.57 -3.61
N GLU A 109 0.28 -22.77 -3.84
CA GLU A 109 0.58 -23.59 -5.01
C GLU A 109 0.15 -22.92 -6.33
N GLN A 110 -0.94 -22.14 -6.30
CA GLN A 110 -1.35 -21.35 -7.47
C GLN A 110 -0.39 -20.18 -7.71
N LEU A 111 -0.05 -19.41 -6.66
CA LEU A 111 0.87 -18.28 -6.77
C LEU A 111 2.28 -18.72 -7.18
N ASP A 112 2.73 -19.91 -6.79
CA ASP A 112 4.05 -20.46 -7.13
C ASP A 112 4.27 -20.63 -8.64
N LYS A 113 3.19 -20.73 -9.43
CA LYS A 113 3.24 -20.86 -10.90
C LYS A 113 3.63 -19.57 -11.62
N TYR A 114 3.66 -18.45 -10.91
CA TYR A 114 3.84 -17.13 -11.49
C TYR A 114 5.06 -16.42 -10.92
N GLU A 115 5.66 -15.56 -11.74
CA GLU A 115 6.83 -14.78 -11.37
C GLU A 115 6.42 -13.43 -10.75
N VAL A 116 7.38 -12.75 -10.11
CA VAL A 116 7.20 -11.35 -9.72
C VAL A 116 6.83 -10.49 -10.94
N LYS A 117 6.17 -9.35 -10.71
CA LYS A 117 5.57 -8.48 -11.74
C LYS A 117 4.25 -8.98 -12.33
N THR A 118 3.89 -10.25 -12.11
CA THR A 118 2.58 -10.78 -12.55
C THR A 118 1.43 -10.04 -11.85
N ARG A 119 0.45 -9.59 -12.66
CA ARG A 119 -0.78 -8.96 -12.19
C ARG A 119 -1.81 -10.04 -11.80
N VAL A 120 -2.38 -9.91 -10.62
CA VAL A 120 -3.37 -10.83 -10.07
C VAL A 120 -4.64 -10.08 -9.66
N SER A 121 -5.77 -10.78 -9.71
CA SER A 121 -7.07 -10.33 -9.23
C SER A 121 -7.57 -11.28 -8.15
N LEU A 122 -7.79 -10.77 -6.94
CA LEU A 122 -8.11 -11.59 -5.76
C LEU A 122 -9.60 -11.54 -5.45
N THR A 123 -10.20 -12.70 -5.24
CA THR A 123 -11.62 -12.81 -4.84
C THR A 123 -11.77 -13.76 -3.65
N GLY A 124 -12.47 -13.33 -2.60
CA GLY A 124 -12.72 -14.10 -1.37
C GLY A 124 -12.26 -13.38 -0.09
N PRO A 125 -12.05 -14.12 1.01
CA PRO A 125 -11.81 -13.52 2.31
C PRO A 125 -10.38 -13.01 2.49
N LEU A 126 -10.26 -11.81 3.07
CA LEU A 126 -9.00 -11.25 3.55
C LEU A 126 -9.10 -10.91 5.04
N ILE A 127 -8.03 -11.18 5.77
CA ILE A 127 -7.87 -10.68 7.14
C ILE A 127 -7.14 -9.36 7.11
N VAL A 128 -7.70 -8.34 7.74
CA VAL A 128 -7.08 -7.04 7.85
C VAL A 128 -6.40 -6.91 9.20
N ALA A 129 -5.10 -6.63 9.22
CA ALA A 129 -4.35 -6.33 10.42
C ALA A 129 -3.15 -5.45 10.09
N ARG A 130 -2.78 -4.54 10.99
CA ARG A 130 -1.61 -3.67 10.85
C ARG A 130 -0.95 -3.39 12.20
N ASP A 131 0.12 -2.60 12.20
CA ASP A 131 0.84 -2.01 13.35
C ASP A 131 0.47 -2.59 14.75
N ILE A 132 -0.57 -2.07 15.43
CA ILE A 132 -0.92 -2.49 16.80
C ILE A 132 -1.45 -3.92 16.86
N ALA A 133 -2.29 -4.34 15.90
CA ALA A 133 -2.78 -5.71 15.82
C ALA A 133 -1.62 -6.72 15.62
N HIS A 134 -0.62 -6.38 14.80
CA HIS A 134 0.58 -7.21 14.63
C HIS A 134 1.37 -7.32 15.95
N ALA A 135 1.53 -6.22 16.68
CA ALA A 135 2.20 -6.25 17.99
C ALA A 135 1.46 -7.17 18.98
N LYS A 136 0.13 -7.08 19.08
CA LYS A 136 -0.68 -7.98 19.92
C LYS A 136 -0.61 -9.44 19.48
N LEU A 137 -0.55 -9.70 18.18
CA LEU A 137 -0.43 -11.06 17.65
C LEU A 137 0.94 -11.67 17.97
N LEU A 138 2.01 -10.88 17.90
CA LEU A 138 3.34 -11.30 18.33
C LEU A 138 3.39 -11.56 19.84
N GLU A 139 2.80 -10.68 20.66
CA GLU A 139 2.68 -10.90 22.10
C GLU A 139 1.93 -12.21 22.41
N ARG A 140 0.81 -12.45 21.71
CA ARG A 140 0.04 -13.68 21.82
C ARG A 140 0.87 -14.90 21.43
N LEU A 141 1.61 -14.84 20.33
CA LEU A 141 2.49 -15.92 19.89
C LEU A 141 3.55 -16.23 20.95
N ASN A 142 4.18 -15.20 21.52
CA ASN A 142 5.20 -15.38 22.56
C ASN A 142 4.62 -15.97 23.86
N LYS A 143 3.37 -15.65 24.21
CA LYS A 143 2.71 -16.13 25.43
C LYS A 143 2.07 -17.50 25.28
N LYS A 144 1.42 -17.77 24.14
CA LYS A 144 0.59 -18.96 23.91
C LYS A 144 1.24 -19.99 22.99
N GLY A 145 2.35 -19.65 22.34
CA GLY A 145 3.05 -20.53 21.40
C GLY A 145 2.32 -20.73 20.06
N SER A 146 1.24 -19.99 19.80
CA SER A 146 0.49 -20.13 18.55
C SER A 146 -0.15 -18.81 18.09
N LEU A 147 -0.27 -18.67 16.77
CA LEU A 147 -1.05 -17.64 16.13
C LEU A 147 -2.53 -18.06 15.97
N PRO A 148 -3.48 -17.12 15.91
CA PRO A 148 -4.89 -17.42 15.64
C PRO A 148 -5.10 -18.01 14.25
N ASP A 149 -6.11 -18.86 14.08
CA ASP A 149 -6.37 -19.56 12.81
C ASP A 149 -6.66 -18.60 11.65
N TYR A 150 -7.30 -17.46 11.92
CA TYR A 150 -7.62 -16.49 10.88
C TYR A 150 -6.36 -15.95 10.18
N ILE A 151 -5.22 -15.79 10.88
CA ILE A 151 -3.99 -15.27 10.26
C ILE A 151 -3.21 -16.36 9.51
N LYS A 152 -3.53 -17.63 9.78
CA LYS A 152 -2.92 -18.80 9.14
C LYS A 152 -3.67 -19.20 7.88
N ASN A 153 -5.00 -19.09 7.92
CA ASN A 153 -5.89 -19.64 6.90
C ASN A 153 -6.28 -18.64 5.82
N HIS A 154 -5.95 -17.35 5.98
CA HIS A 154 -6.32 -16.29 5.02
C HIS A 154 -5.14 -15.34 4.75
N PRO A 155 -5.07 -14.72 3.57
CA PRO A 155 -4.11 -13.65 3.32
C PRO A 155 -4.34 -12.45 4.25
N VAL A 156 -3.25 -11.76 4.59
CA VAL A 156 -3.27 -10.63 5.53
C VAL A 156 -3.12 -9.32 4.77
N TYR A 157 -4.19 -8.54 4.73
CA TYR A 157 -4.24 -7.19 4.17
C TYR A 157 -3.84 -6.15 5.22
N TYR A 158 -2.78 -5.38 4.95
CA TYR A 158 -2.37 -4.32 5.86
C TYR A 158 -3.13 -3.05 5.53
N ALA A 159 -4.20 -2.77 6.27
CA ALA A 159 -5.01 -1.58 6.08
C ALA A 159 -5.75 -1.19 7.37
N GLY A 160 -6.38 -0.02 7.34
CA GLY A 160 -7.33 0.41 8.37
C GLY A 160 -8.46 1.19 7.69
N PRO A 161 -9.73 0.82 7.90
CA PRO A 161 -10.85 1.43 7.19
C PRO A 161 -11.14 2.84 7.70
N ALA A 162 -11.58 3.72 6.81
CA ALA A 162 -12.31 4.93 7.20
C ALA A 162 -13.74 4.56 7.65
N LYS A 163 -14.47 5.54 8.21
CA LYS A 163 -15.89 5.34 8.58
C LYS A 163 -16.71 4.93 7.36
N THR A 164 -17.55 3.91 7.51
CA THR A 164 -18.49 3.47 6.47
C THR A 164 -19.63 4.47 6.31
N PRO A 165 -19.83 5.04 5.11
CA PRO A 165 -21.00 5.86 4.83
C PRO A 165 -22.30 5.05 4.93
N GLU A 166 -23.40 5.72 5.25
CA GLU A 166 -24.72 5.08 5.29
C GLU A 166 -25.08 4.46 3.92
N GLY A 167 -25.58 3.23 3.94
CA GLY A 167 -25.96 2.48 2.73
C GLY A 167 -24.80 1.90 1.91
N MET A 168 -23.54 2.11 2.33
CA MET A 168 -22.36 1.56 1.65
C MET A 168 -21.83 0.30 2.35
N ALA A 169 -21.21 -0.60 1.58
CA ALA A 169 -20.58 -1.80 2.13
C ALA A 169 -19.30 -1.50 2.94
N SER A 170 -18.56 -0.45 2.56
CA SER A 170 -17.30 -0.07 3.19
C SER A 170 -17.04 1.43 3.08
N GLY A 171 -16.29 1.99 4.02
CA GLY A 171 -15.64 3.29 3.85
C GLY A 171 -14.37 3.17 3.01
N SER A 172 -13.72 4.29 2.68
CA SER A 172 -12.42 4.26 2.00
C SER A 172 -11.42 3.35 2.72
N PHE A 173 -10.88 2.36 2.01
CA PHE A 173 -10.12 1.27 2.64
C PHE A 173 -8.94 0.84 1.78
N GLY A 174 -7.95 1.74 1.69
CA GLY A 174 -6.72 1.49 0.93
C GLY A 174 -5.60 0.85 1.77
N PRO A 175 -4.54 0.35 1.12
CA PRO A 175 -3.43 -0.31 1.80
C PRO A 175 -2.61 0.66 2.64
N THR A 176 -1.93 0.13 3.65
CA THR A 176 -0.88 0.83 4.41
C THR A 176 0.52 0.36 3.99
N THR A 177 1.54 1.12 4.39
CA THR A 177 2.94 0.82 4.05
C THR A 177 3.38 -0.52 4.62
N ALA A 178 3.76 -1.45 3.74
CA ALA A 178 4.15 -2.81 4.11
C ALA A 178 5.39 -2.88 5.01
N GLY A 179 6.38 -2.02 4.74
CA GLY A 179 7.66 -1.97 5.43
C GLY A 179 7.60 -1.92 6.96
N ARG A 180 6.52 -1.33 7.53
CA ARG A 180 6.37 -1.23 8.99
C ARG A 180 6.09 -2.58 9.66
N MET A 181 5.63 -3.58 8.89
CA MET A 181 5.36 -4.91 9.39
C MET A 181 6.50 -5.90 9.08
N ASP A 182 7.62 -5.47 8.51
CA ASP A 182 8.68 -6.38 8.06
C ASP A 182 9.28 -7.21 9.19
N ALA A 183 9.39 -6.65 10.41
CA ALA A 183 9.96 -7.34 11.56
C ALA A 183 9.13 -8.52 12.08
N TYR A 184 7.84 -8.63 11.69
CA TYR A 184 6.95 -9.70 12.12
C TYR A 184 6.98 -10.91 11.18
N VAL A 185 7.40 -10.74 9.93
CA VAL A 185 7.15 -11.70 8.85
C VAL A 185 7.79 -13.06 9.10
N ASP A 186 9.12 -13.12 9.30
CA ASP A 186 9.82 -14.40 9.50
C ASP A 186 9.23 -15.17 10.69
N LYS A 187 8.94 -14.47 11.79
CA LYS A 187 8.39 -15.10 12.99
C LYS A 187 6.96 -15.60 12.78
N PHE A 188 6.14 -14.86 12.05
CA PHE A 188 4.77 -15.28 11.77
C PHE A 188 4.74 -16.46 10.81
N GLN A 189 5.54 -16.43 9.75
CA GLN A 189 5.62 -17.51 8.76
C GLN A 189 6.20 -18.80 9.35
N GLU A 190 7.21 -18.70 10.24
CA GLU A 190 7.69 -19.84 11.04
C GLU A 190 6.56 -20.53 11.83
N ASN A 191 5.49 -19.78 12.14
CA ASN A 191 4.32 -20.25 12.87
C ASN A 191 3.07 -20.40 11.96
N ASN A 192 3.29 -20.61 10.66
CA ASN A 192 2.28 -20.80 9.61
C ASN A 192 1.30 -19.61 9.42
N GLY A 193 1.63 -18.43 9.95
CA GLY A 193 0.81 -17.23 9.81
C GLY A 193 1.39 -16.27 8.77
N SER A 194 0.55 -15.39 8.22
CA SER A 194 0.99 -14.33 7.31
C SER A 194 1.76 -14.86 6.08
N MET A 195 1.33 -16.03 5.57
CA MET A 195 1.94 -16.68 4.41
C MET A 195 1.74 -15.88 3.13
N ILE A 196 0.60 -15.21 2.98
CA ILE A 196 0.32 -14.28 1.89
C ILE A 196 0.00 -12.92 2.50
N MET A 197 0.75 -11.90 2.10
CA MET A 197 0.62 -10.54 2.61
C MET A 197 0.18 -9.61 1.48
N LEU A 198 -0.73 -8.69 1.76
CA LEU A 198 -1.24 -7.71 0.80
C LEU A 198 -1.10 -6.30 1.38
N ALA A 199 -0.37 -5.41 0.71
CA ALA A 199 -0.14 -4.03 1.19
C ALA A 199 0.40 -3.14 0.05
N LYS A 200 1.00 -1.98 0.38
CA LYS A 200 1.67 -1.12 -0.60
C LYS A 200 3.13 -0.82 -0.25
N GLY A 201 3.91 -0.55 -1.28
CA GLY A 201 5.32 -0.17 -1.19
C GLY A 201 6.28 -1.36 -1.25
N ASN A 202 7.55 -1.06 -1.49
CA ASN A 202 8.65 -2.02 -1.41
C ASN A 202 8.92 -2.43 0.04
N ARG A 203 9.64 -3.55 0.22
CA ARG A 203 9.95 -4.13 1.53
C ARG A 203 11.44 -4.38 1.69
N SER A 204 11.88 -4.59 2.92
CA SER A 204 13.28 -4.90 3.18
C SER A 204 13.63 -6.32 2.74
N LYS A 205 14.94 -6.58 2.55
CA LYS A 205 15.46 -7.90 2.17
C LYS A 205 15.03 -9.02 3.15
N GLN A 206 14.79 -8.69 4.42
CA GLN A 206 14.40 -9.68 5.42
C GLN A 206 13.07 -10.38 5.05
N VAL A 207 12.19 -9.68 4.35
CA VAL A 207 10.91 -10.24 3.90
C VAL A 207 11.11 -11.15 2.71
N THR A 208 11.97 -10.77 1.76
CA THR A 208 12.39 -11.64 0.64
C THR A 208 12.97 -12.96 1.16
N ASP A 209 13.85 -12.87 2.17
CA ASP A 209 14.50 -14.05 2.74
C ASP A 209 13.52 -14.91 3.53
N ALA A 210 12.59 -14.31 4.28
CA ALA A 210 11.52 -15.02 4.98
C ALA A 210 10.57 -15.75 4.01
N CYS A 211 10.09 -15.06 2.97
CA CYS A 211 9.24 -15.66 1.94
C CYS A 211 9.93 -16.86 1.26
N LYS A 212 11.21 -16.72 0.92
CA LYS A 212 12.02 -17.83 0.37
C LYS A 212 12.16 -19.00 1.35
N LYS A 213 12.37 -18.71 2.64
CA LYS A 213 12.57 -19.71 3.69
C LYS A 213 11.31 -20.51 4.00
N HIS A 214 10.16 -19.85 4.02
CA HIS A 214 8.90 -20.44 4.50
C HIS A 214 7.88 -20.74 3.40
N GLY A 215 8.12 -20.30 2.17
CA GLY A 215 7.18 -20.48 1.06
C GLY A 215 6.09 -19.39 0.99
N GLY A 216 6.38 -18.17 1.48
CA GLY A 216 5.42 -17.07 1.54
C GLY A 216 5.45 -16.14 0.31
N PHE A 217 4.46 -15.26 0.21
CA PHE A 217 4.32 -14.26 -0.85
C PHE A 217 3.96 -12.88 -0.30
N TYR A 218 4.46 -11.84 -0.96
CA TYR A 218 3.97 -10.47 -0.79
C TYR A 218 3.36 -9.97 -2.09
N LEU A 219 2.09 -9.60 -2.00
CA LEU A 219 1.31 -8.97 -3.04
C LEU A 219 1.25 -7.45 -2.80
N GLY A 220 1.68 -6.68 -3.79
CA GLY A 220 1.55 -5.22 -3.78
C GLY A 220 0.25 -4.80 -4.44
N THR A 221 -0.54 -3.98 -3.76
CA THR A 221 -1.70 -3.31 -4.35
C THR A 221 -1.50 -1.80 -4.44
N ILE A 222 -2.37 -1.15 -5.19
CA ILE A 222 -2.27 0.26 -5.56
C ILE A 222 -2.57 1.12 -4.32
N GLY A 223 -1.59 1.91 -3.90
CA GLY A 223 -1.75 2.93 -2.88
C GLY A 223 -2.48 4.17 -3.42
N GLY A 224 -3.36 4.76 -2.62
CA GLY A 224 -4.02 6.03 -2.93
C GLY A 224 -5.41 5.92 -3.57
N THR A 225 -5.84 4.75 -4.03
CA THR A 225 -7.15 4.52 -4.68
C THR A 225 -8.23 4.01 -3.72
N ALA A 226 -8.13 4.38 -2.43
CA ALA A 226 -8.92 3.79 -1.33
C ALA A 226 -10.45 3.85 -1.52
N ALA A 227 -10.98 4.92 -2.10
CA ALA A 227 -12.40 5.06 -2.36
C ALA A 227 -12.89 4.13 -3.48
N LYS A 228 -12.07 3.96 -4.54
CA LYS A 228 -12.39 3.09 -5.67
C LYS A 228 -12.34 1.61 -5.27
N VAL A 229 -11.30 1.22 -4.53
CA VAL A 229 -11.17 -0.13 -3.96
C VAL A 229 -12.34 -0.46 -3.04
N ALA A 230 -12.74 0.48 -2.18
CA ALA A 230 -13.88 0.28 -1.28
C ALA A 230 -15.20 0.11 -2.03
N LEU A 231 -15.44 0.92 -3.07
CA LEU A 231 -16.68 0.89 -3.85
C LEU A 231 -16.78 -0.37 -4.73
N ASP A 232 -15.70 -0.70 -5.42
CA ASP A 232 -15.74 -1.74 -6.45
C ASP A 232 -15.41 -3.12 -5.87
N CYS A 233 -14.45 -3.21 -4.96
CA CYS A 233 -13.87 -4.50 -4.57
C CYS A 233 -14.37 -5.02 -3.22
N ILE A 234 -14.66 -4.17 -2.24
CA ILE A 234 -15.00 -4.63 -0.87
C ILE A 234 -16.50 -4.79 -0.71
N LYS A 235 -16.95 -6.04 -0.50
CA LYS A 235 -18.37 -6.39 -0.45
C LYS A 235 -18.91 -6.52 0.97
N LYS A 236 -18.05 -6.84 1.94
CA LYS A 236 -18.42 -7.00 3.35
C LYS A 236 -17.24 -6.64 4.24
N ILE A 237 -17.54 -6.07 5.41
CA ILE A 237 -16.57 -5.81 6.48
C ILE A 237 -17.15 -6.25 7.83
N GLU A 238 -16.35 -6.95 8.63
CA GLU A 238 -16.68 -7.33 10.00
C GLU A 238 -15.47 -7.18 10.92
N VAL A 239 -15.68 -6.66 12.13
CA VAL A 239 -14.64 -6.66 13.17
C VAL A 239 -14.51 -8.10 13.67
N LEU A 240 -13.31 -8.66 13.59
CA LEU A 240 -13.02 -10.02 14.03
C LEU A 240 -12.43 -10.06 15.44
N GLU A 241 -11.48 -9.17 15.74
CA GLU A 241 -10.83 -9.11 17.06
C GLU A 241 -10.28 -7.71 17.36
N PHE A 242 -10.05 -7.42 18.64
CA PHE A 242 -9.46 -6.16 19.13
C PHE A 242 -10.27 -4.92 18.76
N SER A 243 -11.60 -5.00 18.90
CA SER A 243 -12.53 -3.89 18.60
C SER A 243 -12.16 -2.58 19.31
N GLU A 244 -11.50 -2.65 20.47
CA GLU A 244 -11.03 -1.51 21.23
C GLU A 244 -9.95 -0.68 20.50
N LEU A 245 -9.32 -1.22 19.46
CA LEU A 245 -8.29 -0.55 18.66
C LEU A 245 -8.86 0.34 17.55
N GLY A 246 -10.20 0.43 17.42
CA GLY A 246 -10.85 1.22 16.39
C GLY A 246 -10.43 0.76 14.98
N MET A 247 -9.88 1.66 14.17
CA MET A 247 -9.47 1.34 12.80
C MET A 247 -8.31 0.33 12.71
N GLU A 248 -7.56 0.12 13.81
CA GLU A 248 -6.49 -0.87 13.91
C GLU A 248 -6.92 -2.24 14.48
N ALA A 249 -8.24 -2.45 14.64
CA ALA A 249 -8.78 -3.77 14.96
C ALA A 249 -8.39 -4.80 13.89
N VAL A 250 -8.51 -6.09 14.23
CA VAL A 250 -8.49 -7.14 13.20
C VAL A 250 -9.86 -7.16 12.54
N TRP A 251 -9.89 -7.02 11.22
CA TRP A 251 -11.11 -7.13 10.43
C TRP A 251 -11.07 -8.39 9.57
N LYS A 252 -12.24 -8.87 9.20
CA LYS A 252 -12.39 -9.77 8.06
C LYS A 252 -13.20 -9.05 6.99
N ILE A 253 -12.73 -9.11 5.75
CA ILE A 253 -13.41 -8.53 4.60
C ILE A 253 -13.60 -9.58 3.52
N GLU A 254 -14.69 -9.44 2.77
CA GLU A 254 -14.92 -10.18 1.53
C GLU A 254 -14.63 -9.25 0.36
N VAL A 255 -13.77 -9.69 -0.56
CA VAL A 255 -13.40 -8.90 -1.74
C VAL A 255 -13.73 -9.63 -3.04
N GLU A 256 -13.99 -8.86 -4.09
CA GLU A 256 -14.10 -9.34 -5.47
C GLU A 256 -13.23 -8.47 -6.37
N ASP A 257 -12.57 -9.08 -7.33
CA ASP A 257 -11.74 -8.43 -8.33
C ASP A 257 -10.69 -7.45 -7.76
N PHE A 258 -10.10 -7.79 -6.60
CA PHE A 258 -9.18 -6.93 -5.91
C PHE A 258 -7.80 -6.95 -6.59
N PRO A 259 -7.30 -5.82 -7.13
CA PRO A 259 -6.10 -5.81 -7.94
C PRO A 259 -4.83 -5.89 -7.09
N ALA A 260 -3.87 -6.72 -7.50
CA ALA A 260 -2.54 -6.76 -6.91
C ALA A 260 -1.47 -7.22 -7.93
N PHE A 261 -0.21 -7.14 -7.53
CA PHE A 261 0.94 -7.66 -8.24
C PHE A 261 1.74 -8.57 -7.32
N ILE A 262 2.31 -9.65 -7.86
CA ILE A 262 3.31 -10.44 -7.13
C ILE A 262 4.57 -9.59 -7.00
N VAL A 263 4.86 -9.12 -5.79
CA VAL A 263 6.02 -8.25 -5.51
C VAL A 263 7.19 -9.07 -4.98
N ILE A 264 6.95 -9.98 -4.03
CA ILE A 264 7.95 -10.94 -3.55
C ILE A 264 7.36 -12.33 -3.67
N ASP A 265 8.10 -13.24 -4.29
CA ASP A 265 7.72 -14.65 -4.40
C ASP A 265 8.40 -15.52 -3.33
N ASN A 266 8.06 -16.81 -3.36
CA ASN A 266 8.62 -17.83 -2.49
C ASN A 266 10.01 -18.36 -2.95
N LYS A 267 10.63 -17.76 -3.97
CA LYS A 267 11.90 -18.20 -4.56
C LYS A 267 13.03 -17.21 -4.24
N GLY A 268 12.69 -16.05 -3.67
CA GLY A 268 13.61 -14.99 -3.29
C GLY A 268 13.74 -13.88 -4.33
N ASN A 269 12.77 -13.78 -5.25
CA ASN A 269 12.69 -12.68 -6.20
C ASN A 269 11.92 -11.50 -5.61
N ASP A 270 12.27 -10.30 -6.04
CA ASP A 270 11.66 -9.04 -5.60
C ASP A 270 11.50 -8.10 -6.81
N PHE A 271 10.26 -7.69 -7.08
CA PHE A 271 9.88 -6.76 -8.15
C PHE A 271 10.78 -5.52 -8.20
N PHE A 272 11.17 -4.99 -7.04
CA PHE A 272 11.89 -3.71 -6.94
C PHE A 272 13.42 -3.87 -7.00
N LYS A 273 13.93 -5.10 -7.12
CA LYS A 273 15.37 -5.38 -7.19
C LYS A 273 15.81 -6.03 -8.49
N ASN A 274 14.87 -6.65 -9.22
CA ASN A 274 15.12 -7.41 -10.42
C ASN A 274 14.44 -6.76 -11.64
#